data_AF-A0A7X8JGX4-F1
#
_entry.id   AF-A0A7X8JGX4-F1
#
_cell.length_a   1.000
_cell.length_b   1.000
_cell.length_c   1.000
_cell.angle_alpha   90.00
_cell.angle_beta   90.00
_cell.angle_gamma   90.00
#
_symmetry.space_group_name_H-M   'P 1'
#
loop_
_entity.id
_entity.type
_entity.pdbx_description
1 polymer ?
#
loop_
_entity_poly.entity_id
_entity_poly.type
_entity_poly.pdbx_seq_one_letter_code
_entity_poly.pdbx_strand_id
1 'polypeptide(L)'
;MRSEQEVFNLILGAAKADERIRAVLLVGSRANPVIQKDIYQDYDITCFVTDIAPFYNNPEWVEERFGKPLIMQMPEAMRYPVGDGKFNYMMIYPDGVRIDLSFEFTKYIDEGEPAVVLLDKDNGSGFVPPLPVPSDKHWHIKPPSPLFFYSCCNNFWWCLNNA
;
A
#
# COMPACT_ATOMS: atom_id res chain seq x y z
N MET A 1 12.07 13.71 12.78
CA MET A 1 11.30 12.66 12.08
C MET A 1 9.93 13.22 11.82
N ARG A 2 9.42 13.14 10.59
CA ARG A 2 8.05 13.59 10.29
C ARG A 2 7.07 12.80 11.16
N SER A 3 6.15 13.50 11.79
CA SER A 3 5.00 12.95 12.48
C SER A 3 3.99 12.35 11.48
N GLU A 4 3.09 11.51 11.97
CA GLU A 4 2.02 10.93 11.15
C GLU A 4 1.19 12.02 10.45
N GLN A 5 0.89 13.11 11.15
CA GLN A 5 0.15 14.23 10.58
C GLN A 5 0.93 14.90 9.44
N GLU A 6 2.25 15.07 9.57
CA GLU A 6 3.08 15.65 8.51
C GLU A 6 3.13 14.74 7.28
N VAL A 7 3.21 13.42 7.46
CA VAL A 7 3.20 12.46 6.35
C VAL A 7 1.84 12.46 5.64
N PHE A 8 0.73 12.44 6.37
CA PHE A 8 -0.61 12.52 5.75
C PHE A 8 -0.84 13.86 5.05
N ASN A 9 -0.39 14.98 5.62
CA ASN A 9 -0.47 16.29 4.98
C ASN A 9 0.34 16.33 3.68
N LEU A 10 1.50 15.68 3.63
CA LEU A 10 2.33 15.56 2.43
C LEU A 10 1.61 14.77 1.33
N ILE A 11 1.09 13.58 1.66
CA ILE A 11 0.35 12.71 0.74
C ILE A 11 -0.90 13.43 0.18
N LEU A 12 -1.72 13.98 1.08
CA LEU A 12 -2.94 14.69 0.69
C LEU A 12 -2.64 15.99 -0.05
N GLY A 13 -1.56 16.68 0.30
CA GLY A 13 -1.11 17.88 -0.40
C GLY A 13 -0.75 17.59 -1.85
N ALA A 14 0.04 16.55 -2.09
CA ALA A 14 0.41 16.11 -3.44
C ALA A 14 -0.83 15.71 -4.25
N ALA A 15 -1.73 14.91 -3.68
CA ALA A 15 -2.95 14.45 -4.35
C ALA A 15 -3.96 15.57 -4.63
N LYS A 16 -4.12 16.53 -3.71
CA LYS A 16 -5.02 17.68 -3.91
C LYS A 16 -4.49 18.63 -4.98
N ALA A 17 -3.17 18.81 -5.08
CA ALA A 17 -2.56 19.72 -6.04
C ALA A 17 -2.56 19.17 -7.48
N ASP A 18 -2.71 17.86 -7.67
CA ASP A 18 -2.71 17.22 -8.99
C ASP A 18 -4.12 16.73 -9.37
N GLU A 19 -4.74 17.35 -10.38
CA GLU A 19 -6.10 17.01 -10.79
C GLU A 19 -6.24 15.62 -11.44
N ARG A 20 -5.13 15.02 -11.86
CA ARG A 20 -5.11 13.65 -12.41
C ARG A 20 -5.31 12.61 -11.32
N ILE A 21 -4.95 12.94 -10.07
CA ILE A 21 -5.21 12.10 -8.90
C ILE A 21 -6.64 12.37 -8.42
N ARG A 22 -7.49 11.36 -8.55
CA ARG A 22 -8.93 11.45 -8.27
C ARG A 22 -9.29 10.92 -6.89
N ALA A 23 -8.60 9.89 -6.43
CA ALA A 23 -8.81 9.34 -5.09
C ALA A 23 -7.50 8.83 -4.49
N VAL A 24 -7.47 8.72 -3.16
CA VAL A 24 -6.35 8.20 -2.38
C VAL A 24 -6.90 7.24 -1.33
N LEU A 25 -6.41 6.01 -1.36
CA LEU A 25 -6.66 5.00 -0.33
C LEU A 25 -5.41 4.80 0.52
N LEU A 26 -5.63 4.67 1.83
CA LEU A 26 -4.69 4.07 2.76
C LEU A 26 -5.09 2.61 2.94
N VAL A 27 -4.18 1.68 2.71
CA VAL A 27 -4.40 0.24 2.92
C VAL A 27 -3.41 -0.31 3.94
N GLY A 28 -3.34 -1.63 4.06
CA GLY A 28 -2.36 -2.30 4.91
C GLY A 28 -2.56 -2.04 6.40
N SER A 29 -1.46 -2.12 7.15
CA SER A 29 -1.52 -2.15 8.61
C SER A 29 -2.04 -0.83 9.22
N ARG A 30 -1.76 0.32 8.61
CA ARG A 30 -2.25 1.62 9.13
C ARG A 30 -3.76 1.82 8.94
N ALA A 31 -4.37 1.09 8.02
CA ALA A 31 -5.82 1.06 7.85
C ALA A 31 -6.53 0.14 8.86
N ASN A 32 -5.78 -0.70 9.59
CA ASN A 32 -6.33 -1.60 10.60
C ASN A 32 -6.63 -0.84 11.91
N PRO A 33 -7.90 -0.75 12.34
CA PRO A 33 -8.27 -0.03 13.56
C PRO A 33 -7.95 -0.78 14.86
N VAL A 34 -7.61 -2.07 14.80
CA VAL A 34 -7.45 -2.95 15.96
C VAL A 34 -6.01 -2.95 16.48
N ILE A 35 -5.04 -2.62 15.64
CA ILE A 35 -3.62 -2.66 16.03
C ILE A 35 -3.15 -1.31 16.56
N GLN A 36 -2.26 -1.37 17.54
CA GLN A 36 -1.57 -0.18 18.02
C GLN A 36 -0.62 0.31 16.93
N LYS A 37 -0.74 1.58 16.57
CA LYS A 37 0.16 2.18 15.60
C LYS A 37 1.59 2.26 16.12
N ASP A 38 2.55 2.01 15.24
CA ASP A 38 3.97 2.13 15.57
C ASP A 38 4.78 2.87 14.49
N ILE A 39 6.07 3.07 14.79
CA ILE A 39 7.03 3.80 13.96
C ILE A 39 7.57 2.98 12.79
N TYR A 40 7.37 1.66 12.78
CA TYR A 40 7.83 0.74 11.76
C TYR A 40 6.77 0.50 10.68
N GLN A 41 5.49 0.81 10.93
CA GLN A 41 4.45 0.68 9.91
C GLN A 41 4.67 1.61 8.72
N ASP A 42 4.52 1.03 7.53
CA ASP A 42 4.52 1.74 6.25
C ASP A 42 3.28 2.60 6.08
N TYR A 43 3.36 3.57 5.18
CA TYR A 43 2.20 4.22 4.58
C TYR A 43 1.95 3.57 3.23
N ASP A 44 1.07 2.56 3.21
CA ASP A 44 0.61 1.90 2.00
C ASP A 44 -0.48 2.74 1.33
N ILE A 45 -0.10 3.50 0.29
CA ILE A 45 -0.95 4.49 -0.36
C ILE A 45 -1.22 4.09 -1.80
N THR A 46 -2.51 4.03 -2.17
CA THR A 46 -2.92 3.86 -3.56
C THR A 46 -3.58 5.14 -4.06
N CYS A 47 -2.93 5.78 -5.04
CA CYS A 47 -3.45 6.92 -5.79
C CYS A 47 -4.18 6.44 -7.05
N PHE A 48 -5.46 6.78 -7.17
CA PHE A 48 -6.25 6.49 -8.36
C PHE A 48 -6.20 7.64 -9.34
N VAL A 49 -5.83 7.34 -10.59
CA VAL A 49 -5.56 8.33 -11.62
C VAL A 49 -6.32 8.03 -12.90
N THR A 50 -6.71 9.07 -13.63
CA THR A 50 -7.34 8.91 -14.96
C THR A 50 -6.34 8.51 -16.04
N ASP A 51 -5.08 8.88 -15.86
CA ASP A 51 -3.95 8.53 -16.73
C ASP A 51 -2.72 8.27 -15.87
N ILE A 52 -2.14 7.08 -16.02
CA ILE A 52 -0.96 6.67 -15.25
C ILE A 52 0.36 7.16 -15.86
N ALA A 53 0.38 7.48 -17.16
CA ALA A 53 1.62 7.80 -17.87
C ALA A 53 2.49 8.87 -17.18
N PRO A 54 1.95 9.94 -16.59
CA PRO A 54 2.76 10.94 -15.88
C PRO A 54 3.44 10.45 -14.61
N PHE A 55 2.92 9.37 -14.01
CA PHE A 55 3.40 8.82 -12.74
C PHE A 55 4.20 7.53 -12.95
N TYR A 56 4.24 6.98 -14.16
CA TYR A 56 4.92 5.74 -14.47
C TYR A 56 6.43 5.96 -14.62
N ASN A 57 7.23 5.31 -13.77
CA ASN A 57 8.70 5.43 -13.78
C ASN A 57 9.23 6.88 -13.84
N ASN A 58 8.61 7.75 -13.06
CA ASN A 58 8.90 9.17 -12.91
C ASN A 58 9.36 9.48 -11.47
N PRO A 59 10.60 9.10 -11.11
CA PRO A 59 11.14 9.39 -9.78
C PRO A 59 11.28 10.89 -9.51
N GLU A 60 11.42 11.74 -10.54
CA GLU A 60 11.52 13.19 -10.40
C GLU A 60 10.24 13.79 -9.80
N TRP A 61 9.06 13.36 -10.27
CA TRP A 61 7.79 13.78 -9.68
C TRP A 61 7.70 13.36 -8.21
N VAL A 62 8.17 12.15 -7.88
CA VAL A 62 8.17 11.66 -6.50
C VAL A 62 9.10 12.50 -5.63
N GLU A 63 10.32 12.79 -6.08
CA GLU A 63 11.28 13.62 -5.34
C GLU A 63 10.80 15.06 -5.17
N GLU A 64 10.16 15.65 -6.19
CA GLU A 64 9.57 16.99 -6.11
C GLU A 64 8.47 17.08 -5.05
N ARG A 65 7.62 16.04 -4.96
CA ARG A 65 6.45 16.05 -4.07
C ARG A 65 6.76 15.58 -2.66
N PHE A 66 7.63 14.59 -2.49
CA PHE A 66 7.85 13.92 -1.22
C PHE A 66 9.26 14.10 -0.65
N GLY A 67 10.15 14.73 -1.42
CA GLY A 67 11.58 14.83 -1.12
C GLY A 67 12.35 13.60 -1.58
N LYS A 68 13.68 13.66 -1.43
CA LYS A 68 14.59 12.60 -1.87
C LYS A 68 14.64 11.43 -0.87
N PRO A 69 14.27 10.20 -1.26
CA PRO A 69 14.43 9.03 -0.39
C PRO A 69 15.89 8.58 -0.30
N LEU A 70 16.23 7.85 0.76
CA LEU A 70 17.50 7.12 0.88
C LEU A 70 17.51 5.88 -0.03
N ILE A 71 16.38 5.19 -0.09
CA ILE A 71 16.18 3.99 -0.89
C ILE A 71 14.85 4.15 -1.63
N MET A 72 14.85 3.91 -2.94
CA MET A 72 13.66 3.81 -3.78
C MET A 72 13.72 2.51 -4.56
N GLN A 73 12.72 1.64 -4.39
CA GLN A 73 12.50 0.50 -5.27
C GLN A 73 11.29 0.74 -6.15
N MET A 74 11.40 0.33 -7.41
CA MET A 74 10.32 0.39 -8.40
C MET A 74 10.16 -1.00 -9.02
N PRO A 75 9.34 -1.90 -8.45
CA PRO A 75 9.25 -3.29 -8.90
C PRO A 75 9.01 -3.42 -10.41
N GLU A 76 8.11 -2.60 -10.96
CA GLU A 76 7.75 -2.56 -12.39
C GLU A 76 8.86 -2.00 -13.31
N ALA A 77 9.93 -1.43 -12.76
CA ALA A 77 11.07 -0.90 -13.53
C ALA A 77 12.42 -1.55 -13.18
N MET A 78 12.51 -2.31 -12.08
CA MET A 78 13.77 -2.83 -11.54
C MET A 78 13.83 -4.36 -11.40
N ARG A 79 12.71 -5.07 -11.52
CA ARG A 79 12.66 -6.55 -11.39
C ARG A 79 11.92 -7.19 -12.57
N TYR A 80 11.16 -8.25 -12.29
CA TYR A 80 10.24 -8.89 -13.20
C TYR A 80 8.91 -8.12 -13.15
N PRO A 81 8.66 -7.18 -14.08
CA PRO A 81 7.43 -6.41 -14.07
C PRO A 81 6.23 -7.34 -14.25
N VAL A 82 5.13 -7.04 -13.55
CA VAL A 82 3.86 -7.72 -13.76
C VAL A 82 3.27 -7.27 -15.10
N GLY A 83 3.45 -5.99 -15.47
CA GLY A 83 2.95 -5.45 -16.73
C GLY A 83 1.43 -5.29 -16.78
N ASP A 84 0.77 -5.19 -15.62
CA ASP A 84 -0.67 -4.91 -15.50
C ASP A 84 -1.01 -3.41 -15.66
N GLY A 85 0.02 -2.59 -15.87
CA GLY A 85 -0.07 -1.16 -16.07
C GLY A 85 -0.10 -0.35 -14.77
N LYS A 86 -0.08 -0.98 -13.59
CA LYS A 86 0.09 -0.28 -12.31
C LYS A 86 1.55 0.15 -12.15
N PHE A 87 1.81 1.08 -11.24
CA PHE A 87 3.19 1.44 -10.90
C PHE A 87 3.34 1.72 -9.42
N ASN A 88 4.38 1.17 -8.81
CA ASN A 88 4.64 1.27 -7.38
C ASN A 88 6.04 1.80 -7.10
N TYR A 89 6.12 2.74 -6.16
CA TYR A 89 7.35 3.27 -5.57
C TYR A 89 7.40 2.87 -4.09
N MET A 90 8.37 2.05 -3.71
CA MET A 90 8.66 1.73 -2.31
C MET A 90 9.81 2.58 -1.82
N MET A 91 9.59 3.42 -0.81
CA MET A 91 10.53 4.48 -0.44
C MET A 91 10.84 4.47 1.04
N ILE A 92 12.13 4.59 1.38
CA ILE A 92 12.61 4.84 2.75
C ILE A 92 13.31 6.19 2.78
N TYR A 93 12.85 7.09 3.66
CA TYR A 93 13.36 8.46 3.76
C TYR A 93 14.44 8.62 4.83
N PRO A 94 15.22 9.72 4.82
CA PRO A 94 16.27 9.98 5.82
C PRO A 94 15.79 9.99 7.27
N ASP A 95 14.51 10.25 7.48
CA ASP A 95 13.88 10.23 8.79
C ASP A 95 13.28 8.88 9.17
N GLY A 96 13.49 7.83 8.39
CA GLY A 96 13.00 6.47 8.65
C GLY A 96 11.54 6.24 8.26
N VAL A 97 10.81 7.28 7.82
CA VAL A 97 9.46 7.11 7.26
C VAL A 97 9.55 6.24 6.01
N ARG A 98 8.64 5.29 5.90
CA ARG A 98 8.50 4.39 4.77
C ARG A 98 7.16 4.61 4.08
N ILE A 99 7.16 4.81 2.77
CA ILE A 99 5.95 5.05 1.98
C ILE A 99 5.99 4.10 0.78
N ASP A 100 4.95 3.28 0.66
CA ASP A 100 4.69 2.44 -0.50
C ASP A 100 3.58 3.12 -1.31
N LEU A 101 3.98 3.83 -2.36
CA LEU A 101 3.11 4.67 -3.18
C LEU A 101 2.79 3.96 -4.50
N SER A 102 1.56 3.51 -4.64
CA SER A 102 1.02 2.87 -5.84
C SER A 102 0.15 3.81 -6.64
N PHE A 103 0.20 3.70 -7.97
CA PHE A 103 -0.69 4.37 -8.91
C PHE A 103 -1.50 3.34 -9.67
N GLU A 104 -2.81 3.55 -9.73
CA GLU A 104 -3.74 2.69 -10.45
C GLU A 104 -4.72 3.52 -11.29
N PHE A 105 -5.14 2.98 -12.44
CA PHE A 105 -6.11 3.59 -13.35
C PHE A 105 -7.37 2.71 -13.52
N THR A 106 -7.50 1.67 -12.70
CA THR A 106 -8.68 0.81 -12.62
C THR A 106 -9.46 1.09 -11.34
N LYS A 107 -10.75 0.74 -11.33
CA LYS A 107 -11.57 0.89 -10.12
C LYS A 107 -11.02 0.01 -9.00
N TYR A 108 -11.11 0.50 -7.77
CA TYR A 108 -10.78 -0.28 -6.60
C TYR A 108 -11.74 -1.47 -6.48
N ILE A 109 -11.16 -2.64 -6.18
CA ILE A 109 -11.89 -3.87 -5.90
C ILE A 109 -11.63 -4.19 -4.42
N ASP A 110 -12.70 -4.22 -3.63
CA ASP A 110 -12.62 -4.56 -2.21
C ASP A 110 -12.47 -6.08 -2.05
N GLU A 111 -11.26 -6.52 -1.69
CA GLU A 111 -10.95 -7.92 -1.37
C GLU A 111 -11.04 -8.22 0.14
N GLY A 112 -11.59 -7.27 0.91
CA GLY A 112 -11.76 -7.36 2.36
C GLY A 112 -10.57 -6.90 3.18
N GLU A 113 -9.43 -6.56 2.54
CA GLU A 113 -8.31 -5.92 3.23
C GLU A 113 -8.73 -4.53 3.76
N PRO A 114 -8.37 -4.17 5.00
CA PRO A 114 -8.61 -2.82 5.51
C PRO A 114 -8.14 -1.72 4.59
N ALA A 115 -9.09 -0.88 4.21
CA ALA A 115 -8.86 0.30 3.40
C ALA A 115 -9.61 1.50 4.01
N VAL A 116 -8.95 2.65 3.99
CA VAL A 116 -9.50 3.94 4.44
C VAL A 116 -9.39 4.93 3.29
N VAL A 117 -10.52 5.54 2.92
CA VAL A 117 -10.53 6.63 1.94
C VAL A 117 -9.95 7.90 2.58
N LEU A 118 -8.79 8.34 2.10
CA LEU A 118 -8.15 9.59 2.54
C LEU A 118 -8.64 10.79 1.71
N LEU A 119 -8.87 10.57 0.42
CA LEU A 119 -9.37 11.57 -0.52
C LEU A 119 -10.22 10.89 -1.58
N ASP A 120 -11.35 11.51 -1.92
CA ASP A 120 -12.15 11.14 -3.08
C ASP A 120 -12.76 12.41 -3.67
N LYS A 121 -12.27 12.81 -4.85
CA LYS A 121 -12.74 14.01 -5.57
C LYS A 121 -14.04 13.75 -6.34
N ASP A 122 -14.46 12.49 -6.47
CA ASP A 122 -15.62 12.07 -7.25
C ASP A 122 -16.78 11.59 -6.37
N ASN A 123 -16.67 11.74 -5.04
CA ASN A 123 -17.75 11.48 -4.06
C ASN A 123 -18.41 10.10 -4.21
N GLY A 124 -17.61 9.05 -4.36
CA GLY A 124 -18.04 7.65 -4.49
C GLY A 124 -18.52 7.24 -5.89
N SER A 125 -18.52 8.16 -6.86
CA SER A 125 -18.93 7.88 -8.25
C SER A 125 -17.77 7.48 -9.17
N GLY A 126 -16.54 7.72 -8.74
CA GLY A 126 -15.32 7.49 -9.51
C GLY A 126 -14.70 6.11 -9.32
N PHE A 127 -13.43 6.10 -8.88
CA PHE A 127 -12.61 4.89 -8.76
C PHE A 127 -12.90 4.06 -7.52
N VAL A 128 -13.32 4.71 -6.43
CA VAL A 128 -13.48 4.09 -5.12
C VAL A 128 -14.98 3.99 -4.81
N PRO A 129 -15.53 2.77 -4.69
CA PRO A 129 -16.90 2.60 -4.23
C PRO A 129 -17.00 2.91 -2.72
N PRO A 130 -18.23 3.07 -2.16
CA PRO A 130 -18.42 3.11 -0.72
C PRO A 130 -17.80 1.88 -0.05
N LEU A 131 -16.84 2.10 0.86
CA LEU A 131 -16.13 1.03 1.55
C LEU A 131 -16.80 0.67 2.88
N PRO A 132 -16.76 -0.62 3.28
CA PRO A 132 -17.15 -1.00 4.63
C PRO A 132 -16.20 -0.40 5.67
N VAL A 133 -16.61 -0.39 6.93
CA VAL A 133 -15.71 -0.03 8.03
C VAL A 133 -14.56 -1.04 8.07
N PRO A 134 -13.29 -0.60 8.07
CA PRO A 134 -12.15 -1.51 8.05
C PRO A 134 -12.13 -2.43 9.29
N SER A 135 -11.70 -3.68 9.09
CA SER A 135 -11.59 -4.68 10.16
C SER A 135 -10.42 -5.63 9.93
N ASP A 136 -9.80 -6.14 10.98
CA ASP A 136 -8.63 -7.03 10.88
C ASP A 136 -8.96 -8.47 10.42
N LYS A 137 -10.23 -8.76 10.11
CA LYS A 137 -10.71 -10.08 9.68
C LYS A 137 -9.98 -10.64 8.46
N HIS A 138 -9.49 -9.77 7.57
CA HIS A 138 -8.71 -10.18 6.41
C HIS A 138 -7.48 -11.03 6.79
N TRP A 139 -6.81 -10.68 7.88
CA TRP A 139 -5.61 -11.37 8.34
C TRP A 139 -5.91 -12.50 9.34
N HIS A 140 -7.18 -12.75 9.69
CA HIS A 140 -7.55 -13.82 10.61
C HIS A 140 -7.44 -15.18 9.93
N ILE A 141 -6.44 -15.96 10.32
CA ILE A 141 -6.36 -17.36 9.94
C ILE A 141 -7.45 -18.17 10.64
N LYS A 142 -7.91 -19.23 9.99
CA LYS A 142 -8.74 -20.24 10.64
C LYS A 142 -7.84 -21.25 11.34
N PRO A 143 -8.22 -21.76 12.53
CA PRO A 143 -7.50 -22.86 13.15
C PRO A 143 -7.36 -24.04 12.17
N PRO A 144 -6.16 -24.61 12.00
CA PRO A 144 -5.98 -25.76 11.12
C PRO A 144 -6.73 -26.97 11.70
N SER A 145 -7.09 -27.92 10.83
CA SER A 145 -7.55 -29.22 11.32
C SER A 145 -6.41 -29.94 12.07
N PRO A 146 -6.72 -30.85 13.02
CA PRO A 146 -5.69 -31.62 13.72
C PRO A 146 -4.74 -32.35 12.76
N LEU A 147 -5.26 -32.86 11.64
CA LEU A 147 -4.46 -33.52 10.61
C LEU A 147 -3.51 -32.53 9.93
N PHE A 148 -3.99 -31.36 9.49
CA PHE A 148 -3.16 -30.38 8.80
C PHE A 148 -2.04 -29.86 9.71
N PHE A 149 -2.37 -29.60 10.98
CA PHE A 149 -1.37 -29.23 11.98
C PHE A 149 -0.28 -30.30 12.12
N TYR A 150 -0.68 -31.55 12.36
CA TYR A 150 0.27 -32.67 12.50
C TYR A 150 1.14 -32.85 11.24
N SER A 151 0.53 -32.86 10.05
CA SER A 151 1.25 -33.00 8.78
C SER A 151 2.27 -31.88 8.57
N CYS A 152 1.91 -30.63 8.90
CA CYS A 152 2.83 -29.49 8.82
C CYS A 152 4.03 -29.65 9.77
N CYS A 153 3.79 -30.02 11.04
CA CYS A 153 4.85 -30.28 12.01
C CYS A 153 5.76 -31.44 11.58
N ASN A 154 5.18 -32.55 11.13
CA ASN A 154 5.96 -33.71 10.67
C ASN A 154 6.83 -33.35 9.46
N ASN A 155 6.29 -32.58 8.50
CA ASN A 155 7.04 -32.12 7.34
C ASN A 155 8.19 -31.17 7.75
N PHE A 156 7.96 -30.26 8.70
CA PHE A 156 9.01 -29.39 9.23
C PHE A 156 10.18 -30.21 9.80
N TRP A 157 9.90 -31.20 10.66
CA TRP A 157 10.92 -32.08 11.21
C TRP A 157 11.64 -32.91 10.15
N TRP A 158 10.91 -33.42 9.16
CA TRP A 158 11.51 -34.13 8.03
C TRP A 158 12.49 -33.25 7.27
N CYS A 159 12.08 -32.04 6.88
CA CYS A 159 12.90 -31.11 6.10
C CYS A 159 14.18 -30.68 6.83
N LEU A 160 14.19 -30.64 8.17
CA LEU A 160 15.40 -30.36 8.94
C LEU A 160 16.52 -31.39 8.75
N ASN A 161 16.22 -32.56 8.17
CA ASN A 161 17.19 -33.61 7.86
C ASN A 161 17.63 -33.61 6.38
N ASN A 162 17.12 -32.69 5.56
CA ASN A 162 17.59 -32.53 4.18
C ASN A 162 18.96 -31.83 4.22
N ALA A 163 19.99 -32.51 3.72
CA ALA A 163 21.36 -31.98 3.56
C ALA A 163 21.49 -31.12 2.31
#